data_AF-A0A0R3PDU6-F1
#
_entry.id   AF-A0A0R3PDU6-F1
#
_cell.length_a   1.000
_cell.length_b   1.000
_cell.length_c   1.000
_cell.angle_alpha   90.00
_cell.angle_beta   90.00
_cell.angle_gamma   90.00
#
_symmetry.space_group_name_H-M   'P 1'
#
loop_
_entity.id
_entity.type
_entity.pdbx_description
1 polymer ?
#
loop_
_entity_poly.entity_id
_entity_poly.type
_entity_poly.pdbx_seq_one_letter_code
_entity_poly.pdbx_strand_id
1 'polypeptide(L)'
;MLSVAKRGVGSVLTRRAFSLSASASDAKRANISNYKVVDHTYDAVVVGAGGAGLRAAMGLSEGGLKTAVITKIFPTRSHTVAAQGGVNAAIGNMNKDDWRWHFYDTVKGSDWIGDQDAIHYMTREACRAVIELENYGMPFSRTLDGKIYQRAFGGQSNDYGRGGQAHRTCCVADRTGHSLLHTLYGASLQYDCNYFVEYFALDLIMDKVCIL
;
A
#
# COMPACT_ATOMS: atom_id res chain seq x y z
N MET A 1 -8.28 -15.49 -67.40
CA MET A 1 -9.05 -16.68 -66.94
C MET A 1 -8.50 -17.04 -65.57
N LEU A 2 -9.16 -16.99 -64.41
CA LEU A 2 -10.51 -16.69 -63.89
C LEU A 2 -10.27 -15.87 -62.59
N SER A 3 -10.86 -14.70 -62.28
CA SER A 3 -12.22 -14.34 -61.84
C SER A 3 -12.75 -14.99 -60.53
N VAL A 4 -13.35 -14.11 -59.68
CA VAL A 4 -14.31 -14.32 -58.55
C VAL A 4 -13.68 -14.55 -57.15
N ALA A 5 -14.00 -13.87 -56.04
CA ALA A 5 -14.84 -12.69 -55.73
C ALA A 5 -14.46 -12.07 -54.37
N LYS A 6 -14.63 -10.75 -54.23
CA LYS A 6 -14.73 -10.03 -52.95
C LYS A 6 -16.07 -10.35 -52.28
N ARG A 7 -16.06 -10.65 -50.98
CA ARG A 7 -17.22 -10.45 -50.09
C ARG A 7 -16.75 -9.79 -48.80
N GLY A 8 -17.18 -8.54 -48.60
CA GLY A 8 -17.13 -7.89 -47.31
C GLY A 8 -18.14 -8.51 -46.36
N VAL A 9 -17.76 -8.60 -45.09
CA VAL A 9 -18.70 -8.85 -44.00
C VAL A 9 -18.54 -7.69 -43.03
N GLY A 10 -19.56 -6.83 -43.01
CA GLY A 10 -19.66 -5.74 -42.07
C GLY A 10 -19.97 -6.23 -40.66
N SER A 11 -19.41 -5.51 -39.68
CA SER A 11 -20.06 -5.08 -38.43
C SER A 11 -21.03 -6.07 -37.75
N VAL A 12 -20.57 -6.70 -36.67
CA VAL A 12 -21.37 -6.83 -35.44
C VAL A 12 -20.46 -6.56 -34.24
N LEU A 13 -20.43 -5.29 -33.80
CA LEU A 13 -20.04 -4.95 -32.44
C LEU A 13 -21.08 -5.58 -31.51
N THR A 14 -20.81 -6.80 -31.05
CA THR A 14 -21.62 -7.44 -30.02
C THR A 14 -21.36 -6.68 -28.73
N ARG A 15 -22.18 -5.66 -28.43
CA ARG A 15 -22.33 -5.16 -27.06
C ARG A 15 -22.68 -6.38 -26.22
N ARG A 16 -21.73 -6.87 -25.41
CA ARG A 16 -22.04 -7.83 -24.36
C ARG A 16 -23.03 -7.15 -23.43
N ALA A 17 -24.31 -7.51 -23.57
CA ALA A 17 -25.31 -7.19 -22.58
C ALA A 17 -24.88 -7.91 -21.30
N PHE A 18 -24.59 -7.15 -20.24
CA PHE A 18 -24.38 -7.67 -18.90
C PHE A 18 -25.63 -8.45 -18.49
N SER A 19 -25.58 -9.79 -18.59
CA SER A 19 -26.60 -10.65 -18.02
C SER A 19 -26.37 -10.73 -16.51
N LEU A 20 -26.93 -9.79 -15.76
CA LEU A 20 -27.06 -9.86 -14.32
C LEU A 20 -27.94 -11.06 -13.93
N SER A 21 -27.31 -12.21 -13.70
CA SER A 21 -27.91 -13.37 -13.04
C SER A 21 -27.26 -13.64 -11.67
N ALA A 22 -27.24 -12.60 -10.84
CA ALA A 22 -27.15 -12.77 -9.40
C ALA A 22 -28.57 -12.88 -8.84
N SER A 23 -28.82 -13.88 -7.98
CA SER A 23 -30.08 -14.01 -7.26
C SER A 23 -30.27 -12.79 -6.37
N ALA A 24 -31.05 -11.82 -6.87
CA ALA A 24 -31.29 -10.55 -6.23
C ALA A 24 -32.60 -10.66 -5.46
N SER A 25 -32.54 -11.09 -4.20
CA SER A 25 -33.72 -11.06 -3.34
C SER A 25 -33.81 -9.80 -2.46
N ASP A 26 -32.77 -8.96 -2.31
CA ASP A 26 -32.88 -7.75 -1.47
C ASP A 26 -32.04 -6.52 -1.87
N ALA A 27 -31.30 -6.55 -2.98
CA ALA A 27 -30.60 -5.35 -3.46
C ALA A 27 -31.55 -4.47 -4.27
N LYS A 28 -31.91 -3.28 -3.76
CA LYS A 28 -32.60 -2.24 -4.54
C LYS A 28 -31.83 -1.97 -5.83
N ARG A 29 -32.33 -2.44 -6.98
CA ARG A 29 -31.73 -2.14 -8.30
C ARG A 29 -31.88 -0.64 -8.57
N ALA A 30 -30.79 0.11 -8.36
CA ALA A 30 -30.70 1.49 -8.80
C ALA A 30 -30.84 1.54 -10.33
N ASN A 31 -31.63 2.48 -10.84
CA ASN A 31 -31.86 2.65 -12.27
C ASN A 31 -30.65 3.38 -12.90
N ILE A 32 -29.58 2.63 -13.19
CA ILE A 32 -28.29 3.16 -13.67
C ILE A 32 -28.36 3.67 -15.13
N SER A 33 -29.44 3.39 -15.86
CA SER A 33 -29.57 3.70 -17.30
C SER A 33 -29.40 5.17 -17.67
N ASN A 34 -29.60 6.10 -16.72
CA ASN A 34 -29.50 7.54 -16.94
C ASN A 34 -28.10 8.11 -16.61
N TYR A 35 -27.19 7.31 -16.05
CA TYR A 35 -25.83 7.73 -15.74
C TYR A 35 -24.87 7.32 -16.85
N LYS A 36 -23.96 8.23 -17.23
CA LYS A 36 -22.85 7.90 -18.13
C LYS A 36 -21.84 7.06 -17.34
N VAL A 37 -21.82 5.75 -17.62
CA VAL A 37 -20.80 4.82 -17.11
C VAL A 37 -19.59 4.86 -18.04
N VAL A 38 -18.40 5.03 -17.48
CA VAL A 38 -17.13 4.95 -18.20
C VAL A 38 -16.35 3.78 -17.62
N ASP A 39 -16.13 2.75 -18.44
CA ASP A 39 -15.37 1.57 -18.04
C ASP A 39 -13.87 1.80 -18.25
N HIS A 40 -13.06 1.38 -17.28
CA HIS A 40 -11.61 1.41 -17.35
C HIS A 40 -11.04 0.00 -17.12
N THR A 41 -9.94 -0.32 -17.79
CA THR A 41 -9.25 -1.61 -17.65
C THR A 41 -7.79 -1.41 -17.27
N TYR A 42 -7.39 -2.10 -16.21
CA TYR A 42 -6.08 -2.08 -15.55
C TYR A 42 -5.70 -3.49 -15.11
N ASP A 43 -4.41 -3.75 -14.93
CA ASP A 43 -3.92 -5.04 -14.42
C ASP A 43 -4.13 -5.14 -12.91
N ALA A 44 -4.00 -4.00 -12.21
CA ALA A 44 -4.24 -3.90 -10.78
C ALA A 44 -4.91 -2.56 -10.42
N VAL A 45 -5.79 -2.60 -9.43
CA VAL A 45 -6.45 -1.42 -8.85
C VAL A 45 -6.11 -1.33 -7.36
N VAL A 46 -5.49 -0.24 -6.95
CA VAL A 46 -5.20 0.07 -5.56
C VAL A 46 -6.20 1.09 -5.05
N VAL A 47 -6.99 0.72 -4.04
CA VAL A 47 -7.96 1.61 -3.40
C VAL A 47 -7.34 2.22 -2.15
N GLY A 48 -7.00 3.51 -2.23
CA GLY A 48 -6.37 4.30 -1.18
C GLY A 48 -4.94 4.72 -1.53
N ALA A 49 -4.61 5.99 -1.27
CA ALA A 49 -3.28 6.56 -1.54
C ALA A 49 -2.57 7.03 -0.24
N GLY A 50 -2.72 6.26 0.84
CA GLY A 50 -1.88 6.40 2.04
C GLY A 50 -0.53 5.71 1.87
N GLY A 51 0.25 5.57 2.95
CA GLY A 51 1.59 4.96 2.88
C GLY A 51 1.59 3.55 2.27
N ALA A 52 0.66 2.68 2.69
CA ALA A 52 0.53 1.33 2.15
C ALA A 52 0.12 1.32 0.67
N GLY A 53 -0.90 2.09 0.30
CA GLY A 53 -1.41 2.13 -1.07
C GLY A 53 -0.40 2.70 -2.06
N LEU A 54 0.31 3.77 -1.70
CA LEU A 54 1.37 4.33 -2.53
C LEU A 54 2.53 3.33 -2.70
N ARG A 55 2.99 2.68 -1.61
CA ARG A 55 4.07 1.69 -1.71
C ARG A 55 3.67 0.47 -2.54
N ALA A 56 2.42 0.02 -2.43
CA ALA A 56 1.88 -1.07 -3.23
C ALA A 56 1.79 -0.69 -4.72
N ALA A 57 1.24 0.50 -5.03
CA ALA A 57 1.13 1.00 -6.39
C ALA A 57 2.50 1.14 -7.07
N MET A 58 3.49 1.69 -6.36
CA MET A 58 4.88 1.75 -6.83
C MET A 58 5.43 0.36 -7.15
N GLY A 59 5.25 -0.62 -6.24
CA GLY A 59 5.75 -1.98 -6.46
C GLY A 59 5.08 -2.70 -7.63
N LEU A 60 3.78 -2.48 -7.84
CA LEU A 60 3.05 -3.04 -8.98
C LEU A 60 3.53 -2.43 -10.31
N SER A 61 3.67 -1.11 -10.36
CA SER A 61 4.16 -0.40 -11.54
C SER A 61 5.64 -0.71 -11.83
N GLU A 62 6.48 -0.87 -10.80
CA GLU A 62 7.85 -1.35 -10.94
C GLU A 62 7.91 -2.78 -11.53
N GLY A 63 6.93 -3.61 -11.19
CA GLY A 63 6.72 -4.93 -11.80
C GLY A 63 6.18 -4.91 -13.24
N GLY A 64 5.96 -3.72 -13.82
CA GLY A 64 5.46 -3.55 -15.19
C GLY A 64 3.94 -3.69 -15.34
N LEU A 65 3.19 -3.69 -14.25
CA LEU A 65 1.72 -3.78 -14.28
C LEU A 65 1.08 -2.41 -14.43
N LYS A 66 0.11 -2.30 -15.33
CA LYS A 66 -0.69 -1.08 -15.52
C LYS A 66 -1.60 -0.89 -14.32
N THR A 67 -1.20 0.00 -13.42
CA THR A 67 -1.84 0.15 -12.10
C THR A 67 -2.67 1.43 -12.02
N ALA A 68 -3.91 1.32 -11.54
CA ALA A 68 -4.74 2.45 -11.17
C ALA A 68 -4.75 2.66 -9.65
N VAL A 69 -4.66 3.91 -9.21
CA VAL A 69 -4.74 4.29 -7.80
C VAL A 69 -5.96 5.16 -7.59
N ILE A 70 -6.97 4.62 -6.90
CA ILE A 70 -8.21 5.34 -6.59
C ILE A 70 -8.08 5.93 -5.19
N THR A 71 -8.30 7.24 -5.04
CA THR A 71 -8.23 7.88 -3.72
C THR A 71 -9.29 8.94 -3.55
N LYS A 72 -10.01 8.90 -2.43
CA LYS A 72 -11.10 9.85 -2.13
C LYS A 72 -10.63 11.26 -1.80
N ILE A 73 -9.34 11.42 -1.52
CA ILE A 73 -8.69 12.69 -1.20
C ILE A 73 -7.33 12.73 -1.89
N PHE A 74 -6.76 13.92 -2.06
CA PHE A 74 -5.39 14.06 -2.55
C PHE A 74 -4.40 13.22 -1.70
N PRO A 75 -3.47 12.46 -2.30
CA PRO A 75 -2.65 11.45 -1.59
C PRO A 75 -2.00 11.94 -0.29
N THR A 76 -1.39 13.13 -0.28
CA THR A 76 -0.69 13.69 0.89
C THR A 76 -1.62 14.17 2.00
N ARG A 77 -2.94 14.09 1.81
CA ARG A 77 -3.96 14.35 2.85
C ARG A 77 -4.41 13.06 3.56
N SER A 78 -3.90 11.90 3.15
CA SER A 78 -4.16 10.62 3.83
C SER A 78 -3.70 10.65 5.28
N HIS A 79 -4.39 9.94 6.18
CA HIS A 79 -4.12 9.99 7.63
C HIS A 79 -2.71 9.53 8.02
N THR A 80 -2.00 8.81 7.15
CA THR A 80 -0.55 8.54 7.30
C THR A 80 0.25 9.83 7.57
N VAL A 81 -0.17 10.98 7.02
CA VAL A 81 0.50 12.28 7.22
C VAL A 81 0.55 12.71 8.70
N ALA A 82 -0.41 12.27 9.50
CA ALA A 82 -0.55 12.63 10.89
C ALA A 82 0.26 11.73 11.84
N ALA A 83 0.90 10.67 11.33
CA ALA A 83 1.74 9.82 12.17
C ALA A 83 2.98 10.59 12.65
N GLN A 84 3.32 10.45 13.93
CA GLN A 84 4.40 11.21 14.58
C GLN A 84 5.53 10.29 15.02
N GLY A 85 5.16 9.31 15.86
CA GLY A 85 5.95 8.25 16.51
C GLY A 85 7.26 7.88 15.81
N GLY A 86 7.15 7.36 14.59
CA GLY A 86 8.28 6.77 13.91
C GLY A 86 7.87 5.47 13.23
N VAL A 87 8.88 4.75 12.74
CA VAL A 87 8.75 3.40 12.21
C VAL A 87 9.79 2.51 12.90
N ASN A 88 9.39 1.32 13.32
CA ASN A 88 10.26 0.42 14.07
C ASN A 88 11.09 -0.42 13.12
N ALA A 89 12.41 -0.44 13.32
CA ALA A 89 13.33 -1.33 12.64
C ALA A 89 14.56 -1.62 13.51
N ALA A 90 14.94 -2.88 13.64
CA ALA A 90 16.09 -3.32 14.45
C ALA A 90 17.43 -3.08 13.71
N ILE A 91 17.69 -1.82 13.32
CA ILE A 91 18.90 -1.41 12.60
C ILE A 91 20.12 -1.40 13.53
N GLY A 92 19.90 -1.12 14.82
CA GLY A 92 20.95 -1.15 15.83
C GLY A 92 21.90 0.06 15.79
N ASN A 93 21.40 1.24 15.39
CA ASN A 93 22.22 2.45 15.29
C ASN A 93 22.49 3.11 16.65
N MET A 94 21.62 2.91 17.64
CA MET A 94 21.77 3.47 18.98
C MET A 94 22.43 2.49 19.96
N ASN A 95 22.05 1.22 19.85
CA ASN A 95 22.58 0.11 20.63
C ASN A 95 22.43 -1.17 19.80
N LYS A 96 23.13 -2.24 20.18
CA LYS A 96 22.92 -3.56 19.57
C LYS A 96 21.43 -3.92 19.65
N ASP A 97 20.86 -4.36 18.53
CA ASP A 97 19.48 -4.81 18.41
C ASP A 97 19.41 -6.09 17.55
N ASP A 98 18.30 -6.81 17.63
CA ASP A 98 18.01 -7.99 16.82
C ASP A 98 16.53 -7.96 16.43
N TRP A 99 16.23 -8.23 15.16
CA TRP A 99 14.84 -8.30 14.67
C TRP A 99 14.01 -9.34 15.43
N ARG A 100 14.65 -10.37 15.99
CA ARG A 100 13.99 -11.39 16.84
C ARG A 100 13.51 -10.82 18.17
N TRP A 101 14.14 -9.76 18.69
CA TRP A 101 13.67 -9.06 19.88
C TRP A 101 12.45 -8.21 19.54
N HIS A 102 12.46 -7.53 18.38
CA HIS A 102 11.29 -6.83 17.85
C HIS A 102 10.11 -7.79 17.60
N PHE A 103 10.39 -8.99 17.06
CA PHE A 103 9.42 -10.08 16.92
C PHE A 103 8.79 -10.45 18.27
N TYR A 104 9.61 -10.73 19.28
CA TYR A 104 9.13 -11.07 20.61
C TYR A 104 8.25 -9.97 21.22
N ASP A 105 8.69 -8.72 21.16
CA ASP A 105 7.92 -7.59 21.67
C ASP A 105 6.58 -7.44 20.95
N THR A 106 6.53 -7.74 19.65
CA THR A 106 5.30 -7.64 18.86
C THR A 106 4.34 -8.79 19.17
N VAL A 107 4.84 -10.03 19.30
CA VAL A 107 4.00 -11.18 19.71
C VAL A 107 3.44 -10.95 21.10
N LYS A 108 4.29 -10.55 22.06
CA LYS A 108 3.87 -10.22 23.42
C LYS A 108 2.89 -9.05 23.44
N GLY A 109 3.18 -7.98 22.70
CA GLY A 109 2.34 -6.78 22.61
C GLY A 109 1.00 -7.04 21.94
N SER A 110 0.92 -8.03 21.06
CA SER A 110 -0.33 -8.53 20.48
C SER A 110 -1.12 -9.42 21.43
N ASP A 111 -0.65 -9.66 22.66
CA ASP A 111 -1.28 -10.58 23.61
C ASP A 111 -1.49 -11.99 23.03
N TRP A 112 -0.50 -12.46 22.26
CA TRP A 112 -0.47 -13.77 21.57
C TRP A 112 -1.62 -14.04 20.57
N ILE A 113 -2.47 -13.06 20.25
CA ILE A 113 -3.50 -13.21 19.21
C ILE A 113 -3.02 -12.80 17.82
N GLY A 114 -1.79 -12.30 17.70
CA GLY A 114 -1.18 -11.95 16.42
C GLY A 114 -0.57 -13.17 15.71
N ASP A 115 -0.82 -13.26 14.40
CA ASP A 115 -0.28 -14.32 13.55
C ASP A 115 1.24 -14.21 13.44
N GLN A 116 1.94 -15.20 14.01
CA GLN A 116 3.38 -15.13 14.20
C GLN A 116 4.18 -15.25 12.89
N ASP A 117 3.64 -15.89 11.87
CA ASP A 117 4.24 -15.92 10.53
C ASP A 117 4.27 -14.52 9.89
N ALA A 118 3.16 -13.79 9.98
CA ALA A 118 3.06 -12.40 9.53
C ALA A 118 3.97 -11.47 10.35
N ILE A 119 3.98 -11.61 11.68
CA ILE A 119 4.84 -10.81 12.57
C ILE A 119 6.32 -11.09 12.29
N HIS A 120 6.69 -12.35 12.06
CA HIS A 120 8.05 -12.73 11.68
C HIS A 120 8.46 -12.04 10.38
N TYR A 121 7.64 -12.14 9.32
CA TYR A 121 7.92 -11.48 8.05
C TYR A 121 8.11 -9.96 8.24
N MET A 122 7.15 -9.30 8.90
CA MET A 122 7.18 -7.86 9.14
C MET A 122 8.44 -7.41 9.88
N THR A 123 8.78 -8.07 10.99
CA THR A 123 9.90 -7.64 11.85
C THR A 123 11.26 -7.94 11.23
N ARG A 124 11.38 -9.03 10.47
CA ARG A 124 12.58 -9.37 9.70
C ARG A 124 12.83 -8.40 8.54
N GLU A 125 11.78 -8.02 7.81
CA GLU A 125 11.90 -7.13 6.65
C GLU A 125 11.98 -5.64 7.02
N ALA A 126 11.64 -5.27 8.25
CA ALA A 126 11.57 -3.88 8.71
C ALA A 126 12.85 -3.08 8.43
N CYS A 127 14.04 -3.66 8.66
CA CYS A 127 15.31 -2.97 8.41
C CYS A 127 15.50 -2.63 6.93
N ARG A 128 15.19 -3.57 6.04
CA ARG A 128 15.29 -3.36 4.58
C ARG A 128 14.30 -2.29 4.13
N ALA A 129 13.06 -2.34 4.62
CA ALA A 129 12.02 -1.37 4.29
C ALA A 129 12.36 0.06 4.75
N VAL A 130 12.94 0.23 5.95
CA VAL A 130 13.34 1.56 6.43
C VAL A 130 14.53 2.12 5.64
N ILE A 131 15.50 1.27 5.27
CA ILE A 131 16.63 1.68 4.43
C ILE A 131 16.14 2.06 3.03
N GLU A 132 15.17 1.34 2.47
CA GLU A 132 14.52 1.71 1.19
C GLU A 132 13.91 3.12 1.25
N LEU A 133 13.18 3.44 2.32
CA LEU A 133 12.63 4.79 2.52
C LEU A 133 13.72 5.87 2.60
N GLU A 134 14.82 5.59 3.29
CA GLU A 134 15.95 6.52 3.39
C GLU A 134 16.60 6.76 2.02
N ASN A 135 16.76 5.70 1.22
CA ASN A 135 17.25 5.78 -0.15
C ASN A 135 16.30 6.54 -1.10
N TYR A 136 14.98 6.52 -0.85
CA TYR A 136 14.03 7.41 -1.54
C TYR A 136 14.13 8.89 -1.11
N GLY A 137 15.01 9.21 -0.16
CA GLY A 137 15.24 10.56 0.32
C GLY A 137 14.39 10.93 1.54
N MET A 138 13.86 9.95 2.29
CA MET A 138 13.16 10.25 3.54
C MET A 138 14.13 10.92 4.55
N PRO A 139 13.82 12.13 5.04
CA PRO A 139 14.75 12.93 5.83
C PRO A 139 14.79 12.51 7.30
N PHE A 140 15.18 11.26 7.59
CA PHE A 140 15.36 10.77 8.95
C PHE A 140 16.28 11.68 9.77
N SER A 141 15.90 11.88 11.04
CA SER A 141 16.80 12.49 12.02
C SER A 141 18.08 11.66 12.11
N ARG A 142 19.20 12.32 12.45
CA ARG A 142 20.53 11.70 12.37
C ARG A 142 21.20 11.60 13.74
N THR A 143 22.00 10.56 13.93
CA THR A 143 22.98 10.48 15.01
C THR A 143 24.19 11.35 14.70
N LEU A 144 25.10 11.51 15.67
CA LEU A 144 26.36 12.24 15.46
C LEU A 144 27.22 11.61 14.34
N ASP A 145 27.11 10.30 14.15
CA ASP A 145 27.82 9.54 13.11
C ASP A 145 27.10 9.56 11.74
N GLY A 146 26.03 10.36 11.58
CA GLY A 146 25.28 10.48 10.34
C GLY A 146 24.31 9.32 10.03
N LYS A 147 24.15 8.36 10.95
CA LYS A 147 23.19 7.25 10.80
C LYS A 147 21.77 7.68 11.17
N ILE A 148 20.78 6.87 10.81
CA ILE A 148 19.37 7.10 11.21
C ILE A 148 19.27 7.07 12.73
N TYR A 149 18.79 8.16 13.33
CA TYR A 149 18.48 8.26 14.76
C TYR A 149 17.27 7.38 15.10
N GLN A 150 17.36 6.71 16.24
CA GLN A 150 16.28 5.87 16.77
C GLN A 150 15.96 6.28 18.20
N ARG A 151 14.68 6.38 18.55
CA ARG A 151 14.24 6.71 19.91
C ARG A 151 13.63 5.50 20.61
N ALA A 152 13.53 5.60 21.93
CA ALA A 152 12.74 4.68 22.73
C ALA A 152 11.24 4.85 22.43
N PHE A 153 10.50 3.75 22.52
CA PHE A 153 9.04 3.74 22.42
C PHE A 153 8.46 2.66 23.33
N GLY A 154 7.17 2.79 23.65
CA GLY A 154 6.49 1.88 24.57
C GLY A 154 6.52 0.43 24.09
N GLY A 155 6.71 -0.52 25.01
CA GLY A 155 6.66 -1.95 24.72
C GLY A 155 7.85 -2.52 23.97
N GLN A 156 8.97 -1.78 23.89
CA GLN A 156 10.18 -2.21 23.18
C GLN A 156 11.30 -2.59 24.16
N SER A 157 11.82 -3.81 24.05
CA SER A 157 12.84 -4.34 24.93
C SER A 157 13.99 -5.01 24.17
N ASN A 158 15.17 -5.06 24.81
CA ASN A 158 16.28 -5.89 24.33
C ASN A 158 16.23 -7.29 24.98
N ASP A 159 16.92 -8.26 24.39
CA ASP A 159 17.06 -9.64 24.91
C ASP A 159 15.73 -10.26 25.41
N TYR A 160 14.74 -10.32 24.52
CA TYR A 160 13.45 -10.97 24.79
C TYR A 160 12.77 -10.51 26.08
N GLY A 161 12.79 -9.20 26.37
CA GLY A 161 12.17 -8.63 27.58
C GLY A 161 13.09 -8.46 28.78
N ARG A 162 14.35 -8.94 28.71
CA ARG A 162 15.27 -8.97 29.86
C ARG A 162 16.34 -7.88 29.83
N GLY A 163 16.62 -7.32 28.66
CA GLY A 163 17.71 -6.38 28.41
C GLY A 163 17.35 -4.90 28.55
N GLY A 164 16.25 -4.58 29.23
CA GLY A 164 15.78 -3.19 29.41
C GLY A 164 15.21 -2.58 28.12
N GLN A 165 15.06 -1.24 28.13
CA GLN A 165 14.44 -0.47 27.06
C GLN A 165 15.26 -0.49 25.77
N ALA A 166 14.60 -0.79 24.65
CA ALA A 166 15.21 -0.69 23.32
C ALA A 166 14.98 0.69 22.67
N HIS A 167 15.85 1.04 21.72
CA HIS A 167 15.78 2.26 20.92
C HIS A 167 15.73 1.89 19.43
N ARG A 168 14.56 1.51 18.93
CA ARG A 168 14.41 1.01 17.55
C ARG A 168 13.41 1.76 16.69
N THR A 169 12.80 2.82 17.22
CA THR A 169 11.87 3.66 16.47
C THR A 169 12.64 4.73 15.70
N CYS A 170 12.85 4.49 14.40
CA CYS A 170 13.41 5.45 13.46
C CYS A 170 12.41 6.61 13.26
N CYS A 171 12.86 7.86 13.36
CA CYS A 171 11.95 9.00 13.30
C CYS A 171 12.50 10.19 12.51
N VAL A 172 11.56 11.04 12.08
CA VAL A 172 11.84 12.39 11.57
C VAL A 172 11.28 13.36 12.59
N ALA A 173 12.08 13.72 13.60
CA ALA A 173 11.61 14.42 14.79
C ALA A 173 10.29 13.79 15.32
N ASP A 174 9.19 14.54 15.27
CA ASP A 174 7.83 14.15 15.62
C ASP A 174 6.86 14.21 14.43
N ARG A 175 7.38 14.15 13.19
CA ARG A 175 6.61 14.29 11.94
C ARG A 175 6.90 13.16 10.95
N THR A 176 7.19 11.97 11.45
CA THR A 176 7.62 10.83 10.62
C THR A 176 6.60 10.48 9.54
N GLY A 177 5.30 10.53 9.85
CA GLY A 177 4.22 10.27 8.90
C GLY A 177 4.13 11.29 7.78
N HIS A 178 4.31 12.57 8.10
CA HIS A 178 4.37 13.64 7.11
C HIS A 178 5.51 13.39 6.12
N SER A 179 6.71 13.17 6.64
CA SER A 179 7.89 12.90 5.79
C SER A 179 7.73 11.63 4.97
N LEU A 180 7.27 10.52 5.58
CA LEU A 180 7.04 9.25 4.89
C LEU A 180 6.07 9.41 3.73
N LEU A 181 4.92 10.05 3.96
CA LEU A 181 3.89 10.18 2.95
C LEU A 181 4.32 11.08 1.79
N HIS A 182 5.01 12.18 2.08
CA HIS A 182 5.55 13.07 1.05
C HIS A 182 6.68 12.41 0.26
N THR A 183 7.56 11.65 0.91
CA THR A 183 8.62 10.89 0.22
C THR A 183 8.02 9.83 -0.69
N LEU A 184 7.06 9.02 -0.21
CA LEU A 184 6.41 8.00 -1.05
C LEU A 184 5.61 8.62 -2.20
N TYR A 185 4.88 9.72 -1.95
CA TYR A 185 4.18 10.40 -3.04
C TYR A 185 5.17 10.93 -4.09
N GLY A 186 6.25 11.60 -3.68
CA GLY A 186 7.29 12.07 -4.59
C GLY A 186 7.97 10.95 -5.38
N ALA A 187 8.30 9.84 -4.72
CA ALA A 187 8.86 8.66 -5.37
C ALA A 187 7.86 8.02 -6.36
N SER A 188 6.57 7.97 -6.00
CA SER A 188 5.54 7.37 -6.85
C SER A 188 5.33 8.09 -8.18
N LEU A 189 5.65 9.39 -8.25
CA LEU A 189 5.59 10.18 -9.49
C LEU A 189 6.65 9.76 -10.52
N GLN A 190 7.63 8.96 -10.13
CA GLN A 190 8.64 8.41 -11.05
C GLN A 190 8.14 7.16 -11.78
N TYR A 191 7.01 6.59 -11.34
CA TYR A 191 6.42 5.37 -11.89
C TYR A 191 5.15 5.70 -12.68
N ASP A 192 4.77 4.83 -13.63
CA ASP A 192 3.57 4.98 -14.47
C ASP A 192 2.29 4.54 -13.73
N CYS A 193 2.03 5.16 -12.58
CA CYS A 193 0.81 4.96 -11.80
C CYS A 193 -0.30 5.91 -12.28
N ASN A 194 -1.46 5.37 -12.65
CA ASN A 194 -2.61 6.19 -13.06
C ASN A 194 -3.47 6.58 -11.86
N TYR A 195 -3.39 7.86 -11.44
CA TYR A 195 -4.11 8.36 -10.27
C TYR A 195 -5.50 8.88 -10.61
N PHE A 196 -6.51 8.36 -9.91
CA PHE A 196 -7.87 8.87 -9.87
C PHE A 196 -8.10 9.55 -8.53
N VAL A 197 -7.73 10.83 -8.48
CA VAL A 197 -7.78 11.65 -7.27
C VAL A 197 -9.19 12.21 -7.07
N GLU A 198 -9.65 12.18 -5.81
CA GLU A 198 -11.01 12.56 -5.40
C GLU A 198 -12.11 11.67 -5.99
N TYR A 199 -11.80 10.38 -6.20
CA TYR A 199 -12.75 9.34 -6.55
C TYR A 199 -13.14 8.53 -5.32
N PHE A 200 -14.45 8.38 -5.10
CA PHE A 200 -15.00 7.60 -3.99
C PHE A 200 -15.36 6.20 -4.47
N ALA A 201 -14.63 5.19 -4.00
CA ALA A 201 -14.97 3.79 -4.24
C ALA A 201 -16.26 3.44 -3.48
N LEU A 202 -17.23 2.85 -4.16
CA LEU A 202 -18.54 2.52 -3.59
C LEU A 202 -18.58 1.06 -3.13
N ASP A 203 -18.40 0.14 -4.07
CA ASP A 203 -18.51 -1.29 -3.87
C ASP A 203 -17.50 -2.05 -4.74
N LEU A 204 -17.20 -3.29 -4.33
CA LEU A 204 -16.41 -4.23 -5.13
C LEU A 204 -17.29 -4.88 -6.20
N ILE A 205 -16.69 -5.20 -7.35
CA ILE A 205 -17.39 -5.91 -8.42
C ILE A 205 -17.08 -7.40 -8.24
N MET A 206 -18.06 -8.13 -7.74
CA MET A 206 -17.92 -9.56 -7.46
C MET A 206 -18.45 -10.37 -8.64
N ASP A 207 -17.64 -11.26 -9.20
CA ASP A 207 -18.13 -12.37 -10.03
C ASP A 207 -18.13 -13.65 -9.19
N LYS A 208 -18.95 -14.65 -9.55
CA LYS A 208 -19.17 -15.88 -8.75
C LYS A 208 -17.90 -16.69 -8.47
N VAL A 209 -16.77 -16.33 -9.08
CA VAL A 209 -15.47 -17.02 -8.99
C VAL A 209 -14.33 -16.10 -8.53
N CYS A 210 -14.44 -14.77 -8.62
CA CYS A 210 -13.35 -13.85 -8.28
C CYS A 210 -13.84 -12.49 -7.74
N ILE A 211 -13.02 -11.89 -6.88
CA ILE A 211 -13.08 -10.47 -6.50
C ILE A 211 -12.38 -9.67 -7.60
N LEU A 212 -13.06 -8.72 -8.22
CA LEU A 212 -12.47 -7.73 -9.15
C LEU A 212 -12.49 -6.32 -8.53
#